data_AF-A0AAV1QFT8-F1
#
_entry.id   AF-A0AAV1QFT8-F1
#
_cell.length_a   1.000
_cell.length_b   1.000
_cell.length_c   1.000
_cell.angle_alpha   90.00
_cell.angle_beta   90.00
_cell.angle_gamma   90.00
#
_symmetry.space_group_name_H-M   'P 1'
#
loop_
_entity.id
_entity.type
_entity.pdbx_description
1 polymer ?
#
loop_
_entity_poly.entity_id
_entity_poly.type
_entity_poly.pdbx_seq_one_letter_code
_entity_poly.pdbx_strand_id
1 'polypeptide(L)'
;MPSDGPVDGWRPLLSDDRGFTSTSSFTQQDVNDGTVWYRHFGTASDSDSFQFQVSTETAPVVQSDAQTFTIGVLPQIPGFPQLAPDCDLQITALEDRVTE
;
A
#
# COMPACT_ATOMS: atom_id res chain seq x y z
N MET A 1 -9.19 3.31 9.99
CA MET A 1 -9.59 3.60 8.61
C MET A 1 -9.53 2.29 7.85
N PRO A 2 -10.57 1.88 7.12
CA PRO A 2 -10.46 0.68 6.30
C PRO A 2 -9.50 1.01 5.17
N SER A 3 -8.40 0.28 5.09
CA SER A 3 -7.62 0.21 3.87
C SER A 3 -8.51 -0.52 2.87
N ASP A 4 -9.04 0.20 1.87
CA ASP A 4 -9.50 -0.43 0.63
C ASP A 4 -8.28 -1.06 -0.04
N GLY A 5 -7.81 -2.17 0.55
CA GLY A 5 -6.89 -3.09 -0.08
C GLY A 5 -7.58 -3.57 -1.34
N PRO A 6 -6.83 -3.71 -2.44
CA PRO A 6 -7.43 -3.99 -3.73
C PRO A 6 -8.29 -5.25 -3.65
N VAL A 7 -9.53 -5.11 -4.12
CA VAL A 7 -10.54 -6.17 -4.20
C VAL A 7 -9.91 -7.39 -4.86
N ASP A 8 -10.06 -8.54 -4.22
CA ASP A 8 -9.71 -9.86 -4.73
C ASP A 8 -8.36 -9.97 -5.46
N GLY A 9 -7.32 -10.27 -4.68
CA GLY A 9 -6.19 -11.07 -5.15
C GLY A 9 -5.56 -10.56 -6.43
N TRP A 10 -4.74 -9.50 -6.32
CA TRP A 10 -3.69 -9.22 -7.28
C TRP A 10 -2.75 -10.41 -7.37
N ARG A 11 -3.14 -11.39 -8.19
CA ARG A 11 -2.27 -12.39 -8.76
C ARG A 11 -1.70 -11.70 -9.98
N PRO A 12 -0.42 -11.29 -9.97
CA PRO A 12 0.20 -10.92 -11.23
C PRO A 12 0.01 -12.12 -12.16
N LEU A 13 -0.62 -11.92 -13.31
CA LEU A 13 -0.88 -12.96 -14.32
C LEU A 13 0.42 -13.54 -14.93
N LEU A 14 1.57 -13.28 -14.31
CA LEU A 14 2.89 -13.68 -14.74
C LEU A 14 3.52 -14.43 -13.57
N SER A 15 3.19 -15.72 -13.46
CA SER A 15 3.80 -16.67 -12.54
C SER A 15 5.25 -17.03 -12.91
N ASP A 16 5.95 -16.14 -13.60
CA ASP A 16 7.36 -16.32 -13.95
C ASP A 16 8.10 -15.10 -13.40
N ASP A 17 9.14 -15.34 -12.59
CA ASP A 17 10.05 -14.34 -11.99
C ASP A 17 10.78 -13.48 -13.05
N ARG A 18 10.43 -13.65 -14.33
CA ARG A 18 10.91 -12.94 -15.52
C ARG A 18 10.09 -11.70 -15.93
N GLY A 19 8.98 -11.40 -15.23
CA GLY A 19 8.08 -10.30 -15.59
C GLY A 19 8.34 -8.96 -14.89
N PHE A 20 9.16 -8.95 -13.83
CA PHE A 20 9.42 -7.75 -13.04
C PHE A 20 10.85 -7.29 -13.28
N THR A 21 10.99 -6.06 -13.77
CA THR A 21 12.30 -5.43 -13.91
C THR A 21 12.47 -4.44 -12.76
N SER A 22 13.46 -4.64 -11.90
CA SER A 22 13.79 -3.66 -10.88
C SER A 22 14.08 -2.32 -11.56
N THR A 23 13.38 -1.27 -11.15
CA THR A 23 13.58 0.07 -11.68
C THR A 23 14.00 1.03 -10.57
N SER A 24 14.89 1.96 -10.90
CA SER A 24 15.31 3.07 -10.04
C SER A 24 14.86 4.43 -10.59
N SER A 25 14.27 4.47 -11.79
CA SER A 25 13.74 5.68 -12.41
C SER A 25 12.51 5.34 -13.25
N PHE A 26 11.48 6.16 -13.13
CA PHE A 26 10.23 6.03 -13.88
C PHE A 26 9.65 7.42 -14.12
N THR A 27 8.72 7.52 -15.07
CA THR A 27 8.03 8.75 -15.40
C THR A 27 6.71 8.87 -14.65
N GLN A 28 6.12 10.07 -14.62
CA GLN A 28 4.76 10.25 -14.11
C GLN A 28 3.74 9.43 -14.92
N GLN A 29 3.97 9.23 -16.22
CA GLN A 29 3.11 8.43 -17.06
C GLN A 29 3.12 6.96 -16.64
N ASP A 30 4.29 6.39 -16.29
CA ASP A 30 4.41 5.02 -15.79
C ASP A 30 3.59 4.81 -14.50
N VAL A 31 3.57 5.81 -13.61
CA VAL A 31 2.71 5.80 -12.41
C VAL A 31 1.23 5.85 -12.80
N ASN A 32 0.86 6.74 -13.72
CA ASN A 32 -0.52 6.90 -14.16
C ASN A 32 -1.06 5.64 -14.87
N ASP A 33 -0.20 4.95 -15.61
CA ASP A 33 -0.52 3.71 -16.33
C ASP A 33 -0.47 2.47 -15.41
N GLY A 34 -0.07 2.62 -14.14
CA GLY A 34 0.01 1.53 -13.18
C GLY A 34 1.10 0.50 -13.51
N THR A 35 2.19 0.92 -14.16
CA THR A 35 3.31 0.03 -14.52
C THR A 35 4.40 -0.03 -13.45
N VAL A 36 4.33 0.86 -12.44
CA VAL A 36 5.25 0.91 -11.29
C VAL A 36 4.61 0.22 -10.07
N TRP A 37 5.36 -0.67 -9.42
CA TRP A 37 4.87 -1.51 -8.33
C TRP A 37 5.84 -1.53 -7.16
N TYR A 38 5.30 -1.53 -5.95
CA TYR A 38 6.05 -1.83 -4.75
C TYR A 38 5.80 -3.30 -4.35
N ARG A 39 6.89 -4.03 -4.06
CA ARG A 39 6.83 -5.40 -3.53
C ARG A 39 7.58 -5.46 -2.21
N HIS A 40 6.85 -5.75 -1.15
CA HIS A 40 7.43 -6.04 0.16
C HIS A 40 7.91 -7.51 0.20
N PHE A 41 9.19 -7.74 0.55
CA PHE A 41 9.78 -9.09 0.57
C PHE A 41 9.55 -9.86 1.89
N GLY A 42 8.72 -9.34 2.79
CA GLY A 42 8.25 -10.07 3.97
C GLY A 42 9.21 -10.07 5.16
N THR A 43 10.12 -9.10 5.25
CA THR A 43 10.83 -8.84 6.51
C THR A 43 9.81 -8.38 7.56
N ALA A 44 9.98 -8.74 8.82
CA ALA A 44 9.03 -8.42 9.92
C ALA A 44 8.95 -6.92 10.29
N SER A 45 9.25 -6.03 9.35
CA SER A 45 9.23 -4.58 9.51
C SER A 45 7.83 -4.08 9.16
N ASP A 46 7.19 -3.40 10.11
CA ASP A 46 5.89 -2.75 9.91
C ASP A 46 5.98 -1.46 9.06
N SER A 47 7.15 -1.20 8.47
CA SER A 47 7.38 -0.04 7.61
C SER A 47 8.54 -0.27 6.63
N ASP A 48 8.49 0.46 5.52
CA ASP A 48 9.55 0.55 4.51
C ASP A 48 9.65 2.00 4.02
N SER A 49 10.76 2.38 3.40
CA SER A 49 10.94 3.71 2.84
C SER A 49 12.00 3.75 1.76
N PHE A 50 11.82 4.65 0.80
CA PHE A 50 12.86 4.98 -0.18
C PHE A 50 12.93 6.48 -0.41
N GLN A 51 14.12 6.94 -0.81
CA GLN A 51 14.32 8.33 -1.22
C GLN A 51 14.16 8.47 -2.73
N PHE A 52 13.60 9.59 -3.17
CA PHE A 52 13.45 9.91 -4.57
C PHE A 52 13.66 11.40 -4.82
N GLN A 53 13.96 11.73 -6.07
CA GLN A 53 14.05 13.09 -6.57
C GLN A 53 13.21 13.19 -7.84
N VAL A 54 12.64 14.37 -8.07
CA VAL A 54 11.81 14.65 -9.25
C VAL A 54 12.54 15.64 -10.15
N SER A 55 12.55 15.37 -11.45
CA SER A 55 12.97 16.31 -12.48
C SER A 55 11.78 16.65 -13.38
N THR A 56 11.89 17.79 -14.09
CA THR A 56 10.88 18.21 -15.07
C THR A 56 11.44 18.09 -16.48
N GLU A 57 10.59 17.82 -17.46
CA GLU A 57 11.02 17.78 -18.88
C GLU A 57 11.59 19.11 -19.35
N THR A 58 11.12 20.22 -18.78
CA THR A 58 11.58 21.58 -19.09
C THR A 58 12.97 21.90 -18.55
N ALA A 59 13.41 21.19 -17.51
CA ALA A 59 14.72 21.39 -16.89
C ALA A 59 15.24 20.07 -16.27
N PRO A 60 15.62 19.07 -17.09
CA PRO A 60 15.95 17.73 -16.60
C PRO A 60 17.24 17.69 -15.74
N VAL A 61 18.09 18.70 -15.87
CA VAL A 61 19.31 18.89 -15.06
C VAL A 61 18.99 19.42 -13.66
N VAL A 62 17.84 20.07 -13.49
CA VAL A 62 17.40 20.60 -12.19
C VAL A 62 16.52 19.55 -11.53
N GLN A 63 17.08 18.88 -10.52
CA GLN A 63 16.35 17.94 -9.67
C GLN A 63 15.81 18.66 -8.44
N SER A 64 14.71 18.15 -7.90
CA SER A 64 14.25 18.54 -6.57
C SER A 64 15.25 18.12 -5.49
N ASP A 65 15.06 18.66 -4.29
CA ASP A 65 15.64 18.07 -3.09
C ASP A 65 15.20 16.61 -2.94
N ALA A 66 16.02 15.82 -2.25
CA ALA A 66 15.70 14.43 -1.94
C ALA A 66 14.49 14.37 -0.99
N GLN A 67 13.45 13.64 -1.41
CA GLN A 67 12.26 13.40 -0.61
C GLN A 67 12.19 11.93 -0.20
N THR A 68 11.57 11.65 0.94
CA THR A 68 11.36 10.29 1.44
C THR A 68 9.91 9.88 1.24
N PHE A 69 9.70 8.76 0.56
CA PHE A 69 8.41 8.08 0.51
C PHE A 69 8.38 7.00 1.60
N THR A 70 7.39 7.07 2.50
CA THR A 70 7.24 6.14 3.62
C THR A 70 6.06 5.21 3.38
N ILE A 71 6.26 3.92 3.61
CA ILE A 71 5.29 2.86 3.42
C ILE A 71 4.99 2.25 4.78
N GLY A 72 3.72 2.24 5.18
CA GLY A 72 3.25 1.48 6.33
C GLY A 72 2.88 0.06 5.92
N VAL A 73 3.52 -0.95 6.52
CA VAL A 73 3.21 -2.36 6.29
C VAL A 73 2.40 -2.86 7.48
N LEU A 74 1.13 -3.20 7.24
CA LEU A 74 0.30 -3.75 8.31
C LEU A 74 0.65 -5.23 8.52
N PRO A 75 1.06 -5.64 9.74
CA PRO A 75 1.34 -7.03 10.01
C PRO A 75 0.08 -7.87 9.81
N GLN A 76 0.18 -8.91 9.01
CA GLN A 76 -0.89 -9.90 8.91
C GLN A 76 -0.78 -10.84 10.10
N ILE A 77 -1.55 -10.59 11.15
CA ILE A 77 -1.66 -11.49 12.30
C ILE A 77 -2.52 -12.69 11.88
N PRO A 78 -1.95 -13.90 11.72
CA PRO A 78 -2.74 -15.06 11.34
C PRO A 78 -3.78 -15.35 12.44
N GLY A 79 -5.05 -15.37 12.06
CA GLY A 79 -6.15 -15.62 12.99
C GLY A 79 -6.76 -14.36 13.64
N PHE A 80 -6.34 -13.15 13.25
CA PHE A 80 -7.12 -11.95 13.61
C PHE A 80 -8.47 -12.00 12.87
N PRO A 81 -9.61 -11.87 13.58
CA PRO A 81 -10.92 -11.91 12.94
C PRO A 81 -11.04 -10.78 11.91
N GLN A 82 -11.22 -11.14 10.65
CA GLN A 82 -11.65 -10.21 9.61
C GLN A 82 -13.16 -10.36 9.45
N LEU A 83 -13.88 -9.25 9.24
CA LEU A 83 -15.28 -9.32 8.86
C LEU A 83 -15.38 -10.12 7.56
N ALA A 84 -16.33 -11.05 7.49
CA ALA A 84 -16.64 -11.72 6.23
C ALA A 84 -17.10 -10.68 5.19
N PRO A 85 -16.92 -10.93 3.89
CA PRO A 85 -17.54 -10.10 2.86
C PRO A 85 -19.04 -9.95 3.17
N ASP A 86 -19.57 -8.74 3.06
CA ASP A 86 -20.97 -8.38 3.35
C ASP A 86 -21.41 -8.39 4.83
N CYS A 87 -20.47 -8.47 5.79
CA CYS A 87 -20.77 -8.30 7.21
C CYS A 87 -20.54 -6.85 7.69
N ASP A 88 -21.61 -6.18 8.14
CA ASP A 88 -21.53 -4.92 8.88
C ASP A 88 -21.31 -5.16 10.38
N LEU A 89 -20.40 -4.38 10.99
CA LEU A 89 -20.21 -4.40 12.45
C LEU A 89 -21.30 -3.56 13.12
N GLN A 90 -22.35 -4.21 13.62
CA GLN A 90 -23.42 -3.57 14.38
C GLN A 90 -23.18 -3.72 15.89
N ILE A 91 -23.15 -2.61 16.62
CA ILE A 91 -23.14 -2.59 18.09
C ILE A 91 -24.47 -2.00 18.55
N THR A 92 -25.30 -2.79 19.24
CA THR A 92 -26.50 -2.27 19.92
C THR A 92 -26.19 -2.17 21.41
N ALA A 93 -26.06 -0.95 21.93
CA ALA A 93 -25.97 -0.72 23.36
C ALA A 93 -27.39 -0.66 23.94
N LEU A 94 -27.69 -1.49 24.94
CA LEU A 94 -28.86 -1.30 25.79
C LEU A 94 -28.44 -0.29 26.86
N GLU A 95 -29.10 0.87 26.91
CA GLU A 95 -28.92 1.85 27.99
C GLU A 95 -29.32 1.19 29.32
N ASP A 96 -28.32 0.86 30.14
CA ASP A 96 -28.57 0.43 31.51
C ASP A 96 -28.97 1.65 32.34
N ARG A 97 -30.14 1.57 32.96
CA ARG A 97 -30.66 2.65 33.82
C ARG A 97 -29.81 2.69 35.08
N VAL A 98 -29.28 3.87 35.40
CA VAL A 98 -28.65 4.18 36.69
C VAL A 98 -29.59 3.74 37.82
N THR A 99 -29.18 2.76 38.62
CA THR A 99 -29.77 2.53 39.94
C THR A 99 -29.22 3.58 40.90
N GLU A 100 -30.13 4.39 41.45
CA GLU A 100 -29.90 5.37 42.52
C GLU A 100 -29.35 4.74 43.81
#